data_AF-A0A7X8CXH7-F1
#
_entry.id   AF-A0A7X8CXH7-F1
#
_cell.length_a   1.000
_cell.length_b   1.000
_cell.length_c   1.000
_cell.angle_alpha   90.00
_cell.angle_beta   90.00
_cell.angle_gamma   90.00
#
_symmetry.space_group_name_H-M   'P 1'
#
loop_
_entity.id
_entity.type
_entity.pdbx_description
1 polymer ?
#
loop_
_entity_poly.entity_id
_entity_poly.type
_entity_poly.pdbx_seq_one_letter_code
_entity_poly.pdbx_strand_id
1 'polypeptide(L)'
;PYYIGNLPRDAEAFLAAHRQALSYLPTAIAAFGPLGEGKAVDRSQLEATLGKHPWLKPVSAGLFGGVYDPAGLRGLDRLLAALPASPLHGLSARDDLDRTALRLWAEELAKLLRD
;
A
#
# COMPACT_ATOMS: atom_id res chain seq x y z
N PRO A 1 1.22 -0.02 3.54
CA PRO A 1 2.23 -0.55 2.58
C PRO A 1 1.96 -2.02 2.37
N TYR A 2 2.03 -2.50 1.13
CA TYR A 2 2.04 -3.93 0.84
C TYR A 2 3.32 -4.54 1.41
N TYR A 3 3.16 -5.62 2.16
CA TYR A 3 4.25 -6.40 2.71
C TYR A 3 4.30 -7.72 1.98
N ILE A 4 5.37 -7.97 1.22
CA ILE A 4 5.57 -9.20 0.43
C ILE A 4 4.29 -9.59 -0.33
N GLY A 5 3.73 -8.65 -1.09
CA GLY A 5 2.55 -8.92 -1.90
C GLY A 5 1.19 -8.81 -1.19
N ASN A 6 1.15 -8.62 0.13
CA ASN A 6 -0.09 -8.72 0.92
C ASN A 6 -0.41 -7.44 1.71
N LEU A 7 -1.70 -7.25 2.03
CA LEU A 7 -2.11 -6.28 3.04
C LEU A 7 -1.49 -6.67 4.39
N PRO A 8 -0.98 -5.72 5.18
CA PRO A 8 -0.61 -6.00 6.55
C PRO A 8 -1.82 -6.49 7.35
N ARG A 9 -1.59 -7.42 8.29
CA ARG A 9 -2.63 -7.96 9.16
C ARG A 9 -3.46 -6.89 9.86
N ASP A 10 -2.81 -5.82 10.32
CA ASP A 10 -3.49 -4.71 10.98
C ASP A 10 -4.41 -3.94 10.04
N ALA A 11 -4.07 -3.84 8.75
CA ALA A 11 -4.93 -3.22 7.76
C ALA A 11 -6.16 -4.10 7.47
N GLU A 12 -5.98 -5.42 7.37
CA GLU A 12 -7.11 -6.35 7.25
C GLU A 12 -8.02 -6.29 8.49
N ALA A 13 -7.43 -6.28 9.69
CA ALA A 13 -8.16 -6.17 10.95
C ALA A 13 -8.93 -4.85 11.04
N PHE A 14 -8.32 -3.72 10.62
CA PHE A 14 -8.99 -2.42 10.56
C PHE A 14 -10.19 -2.44 9.62
N LEU A 15 -10.03 -2.97 8.39
CA LEU A 15 -11.13 -3.09 7.44
C LEU A 15 -12.27 -3.95 7.99
N ALA A 16 -11.95 -5.06 8.66
CA ALA A 16 -12.95 -5.92 9.28
C ALA A 16 -13.70 -5.20 10.41
N ALA A 17 -12.98 -4.54 11.32
CA ALA A 17 -13.54 -3.87 12.48
C ALA A 17 -14.41 -2.65 12.11
N HIS A 18 -14.07 -1.96 11.02
CA HIS A 18 -14.76 -0.72 10.61
C HIS A 18 -15.64 -0.88 9.36
N ARG A 19 -15.91 -2.12 8.93
CA ARG A 19 -16.66 -2.42 7.70
C ARG A 19 -17.96 -1.63 7.56
N GLN A 20 -18.76 -1.57 8.64
CA GLN A 20 -20.05 -0.89 8.61
C GLN A 20 -19.89 0.61 8.35
N ALA A 21 -19.01 1.30 9.08
CA ALA A 21 -18.78 2.72 8.90
C ALA A 21 -18.21 3.03 7.49
N LEU A 22 -17.22 2.26 7.05
CA LEU A 22 -16.56 2.42 5.76
C LEU A 22 -17.49 2.12 4.56
N SER A 23 -18.61 1.42 4.78
CA SER A 23 -19.60 1.15 3.74
C SER A 23 -20.48 2.37 3.42
N TYR A 24 -20.51 3.39 4.29
CA TYR A 24 -21.34 4.59 4.12
C TYR A 24 -20.52 5.89 4.05
N LEU A 25 -19.26 5.87 4.49
CA LEU A 25 -18.39 7.05 4.46
C LEU A 25 -17.60 7.14 3.14
N PRO A 26 -17.44 8.36 2.58
CA PRO A 26 -16.52 8.56 1.47
C PRO A 26 -15.10 8.25 1.94
N THR A 27 -14.55 7.15 1.44
CA THR A 27 -13.25 6.62 1.86
C THR A 27 -12.24 6.78 0.73
N ALA A 28 -11.02 7.19 1.03
CA ALA A 28 -9.91 7.16 0.09
C ALA A 28 -8.83 6.20 0.57
N ILE A 29 -8.15 5.54 -0.36
CA ILE A 29 -7.10 4.56 -0.06
C ILE A 29 -5.79 5.02 -0.69
N ALA A 30 -4.75 5.17 0.14
CA ALA A 30 -3.38 5.30 -0.30
C ALA A 30 -2.62 4.01 0.03
N ALA A 31 -2.26 3.27 -1.01
CA ALA A 31 -1.45 2.06 -0.91
C ALA A 31 -0.02 2.33 -1.37
N PHE A 32 0.93 1.55 -0.84
CA PHE A 32 2.36 1.71 -1.10
C PHE A 32 2.98 0.36 -1.45
N GLY A 33 3.74 0.27 -2.54
CA GLY A 33 4.34 -0.97 -3.07
C GLY A 33 3.70 -1.46 -4.37
N PRO A 34 4.18 -2.56 -4.98
CA PRO A 34 5.27 -3.41 -4.48
C PRO A 34 6.64 -2.75 -4.67
N LEU A 35 7.63 -3.26 -3.94
CA LEU A 35 9.04 -2.97 -4.15
C LEU A 35 9.49 -3.72 -5.42
N GLY A 36 9.15 -3.20 -6.59
CA GLY A 36 9.61 -3.69 -7.90
C GLY A 36 10.71 -2.80 -8.49
N GLU A 37 11.46 -3.30 -9.46
CA GLU A 37 12.40 -2.45 -10.20
C GLU A 37 11.64 -1.44 -11.09
N GLY A 38 11.72 -0.16 -10.73
CA GLY A 38 11.24 0.94 -11.56
C GLY A 38 10.01 1.66 -11.01
N LYS A 39 9.66 2.78 -11.66
CA LYS A 39 8.59 3.70 -11.22
C LYS A 39 7.18 3.22 -11.58
N ALA A 40 7.05 2.18 -12.39
CA ALA A 40 5.76 1.66 -12.82
C ALA A 40 5.23 0.71 -11.74
N VAL A 41 4.34 1.23 -10.89
CA VAL A 41 3.71 0.43 -9.84
C VAL A 41 2.60 -0.42 -10.45
N ASP A 42 2.70 -1.75 -10.33
CA ASP A 42 1.69 -2.67 -10.83
C ASP A 42 0.38 -2.49 -10.03
N ARG A 43 -0.62 -1.88 -10.69
CA ARG A 43 -1.92 -1.57 -10.11
C ARG A 43 -2.78 -2.82 -9.88
N SER A 44 -2.46 -3.94 -10.53
CA SER A 44 -3.22 -5.19 -10.43
C SER A 44 -3.31 -5.70 -8.98
N GLN A 45 -2.26 -5.46 -8.17
CA GLN A 45 -2.24 -5.84 -6.77
C GLN A 45 -3.31 -5.09 -5.95
N LEU A 46 -3.43 -3.78 -6.19
CA LEU A 46 -4.45 -2.95 -5.55
C LEU A 46 -5.85 -3.38 -5.99
N GLU A 47 -6.03 -3.62 -7.28
CA GLU A 47 -7.32 -4.07 -7.83
C GLU A 47 -7.74 -5.43 -7.29
N ALA A 48 -6.82 -6.40 -7.26
CA ALA A 48 -7.07 -7.72 -6.67
C ALA A 48 -7.39 -7.62 -5.17
N THR A 49 -6.73 -6.70 -4.46
CA THR A 49 -7.03 -6.43 -3.05
C THR A 49 -8.43 -5.88 -2.87
N LEU A 50 -8.81 -4.85 -3.64
CA LEU A 50 -10.15 -4.28 -3.59
C LEU A 50 -11.22 -5.29 -4.02
N GLY A 51 -10.90 -6.16 -4.98
CA GLY A 51 -11.78 -7.26 -5.41
C GLY A 51 -12.13 -8.25 -4.31
N LYS A 52 -11.25 -8.46 -3.32
CA LYS A 52 -11.54 -9.27 -2.12
C LYS A 52 -12.48 -8.57 -1.14
N HIS A 53 -12.63 -7.25 -1.24
CA HIS A 53 -13.47 -6.42 -0.39
C HIS A 53 -14.51 -5.65 -1.23
N PRO A 54 -15.46 -6.32 -1.92
CA PRO A 54 -16.41 -5.65 -2.83
C PRO A 54 -17.36 -4.67 -2.12
N TRP A 55 -17.42 -4.73 -0.78
CA TRP A 55 -18.15 -3.78 0.06
C TRP A 55 -17.41 -2.44 0.26
N LEU A 56 -16.09 -2.42 0.08
CA LEU A 56 -15.25 -1.23 0.22
C LEU A 56 -15.24 -0.47 -1.11
N LYS A 57 -15.93 0.66 -1.16
CA LYS A 57 -16.07 1.49 -2.37
C LYS A 57 -15.34 2.82 -2.18
N PRO A 58 -14.01 2.84 -2.34
CA PRO A 58 -13.27 4.08 -2.17
C PRO A 58 -13.62 5.08 -3.28
N VAL A 59 -13.77 6.35 -2.93
CA VAL A 59 -13.94 7.45 -3.89
C VAL A 59 -12.68 7.71 -4.70
N SER A 60 -11.53 7.34 -4.15
CA SER A 60 -10.24 7.37 -4.84
C SER A 60 -9.28 6.35 -4.22
N ALA A 61 -8.53 5.65 -5.08
CA ALA A 61 -7.51 4.70 -4.67
C ALA A 61 -6.21 4.97 -5.42
N GLY A 62 -5.17 5.35 -4.69
CA GLY A 62 -3.82 5.60 -5.18
C GLY A 62 -2.87 4.47 -4.81
N LEU A 63 -1.97 4.12 -5.72
CA LEU A 63 -0.87 3.19 -5.49
C LEU A 63 0.44 3.93 -5.76
N PHE A 64 1.33 3.96 -4.77
CA PHE A 64 2.58 4.72 -4.82
C PHE A 64 3.77 3.80 -4.54
N GLY A 65 4.96 4.20 -4.97
CA GLY A 65 6.19 3.52 -4.57
C GLY A 65 6.41 3.61 -3.05
N GLY A 66 7.16 2.66 -2.51
CA GLY A 66 7.47 2.58 -1.08
C GLY A 66 8.90 3.04 -0.76
N VAL A 67 9.15 3.24 0.53
CA VAL A 67 10.50 3.36 1.07
C VAL A 67 10.88 2.03 1.69
N TYR A 68 12.03 1.48 1.30
CA TYR A 68 12.60 0.26 1.88
C TYR A 68 13.95 0.57 2.51
N ASP A 69 14.06 0.28 3.80
CA ASP A 69 15.30 0.39 4.57
C ASP A 69 15.62 -0.96 5.24
N PRO A 70 16.55 -1.77 4.68
CA PRO A 70 16.94 -3.04 5.28
C PRO A 70 17.66 -2.88 6.63
N ALA A 71 18.29 -1.73 6.89
CA ALA A 71 18.95 -1.48 8.18
C ALA A 71 17.95 -1.23 9.31
N GLY A 72 16.74 -0.77 8.98
CA GLY A 72 15.65 -0.55 9.92
C GLY A 72 14.88 -1.82 10.34
N LEU A 73 15.09 -2.96 9.67
CA LEU A 73 14.36 -4.21 9.94
C LEU A 73 14.73 -4.81 11.31
N ARG A 74 13.73 -5.35 12.01
CA ARG A 74 13.89 -5.91 13.37
C ARG A 74 13.30 -7.32 13.47
N GLY A 75 13.82 -8.11 14.42
CA GLY A 75 13.24 -9.41 14.78
C GLY A 75 13.02 -10.34 13.58
N LEU A 76 11.79 -10.83 13.44
CA LEU A 76 11.40 -11.75 12.38
C LEU A 76 11.48 -11.13 10.98
N ASP A 77 11.23 -9.83 10.82
CA ASP A 77 11.32 -9.17 9.51
C ASP A 77 12.74 -9.19 8.96
N ARG A 78 13.74 -8.99 9.83
CA ARG A 78 15.16 -9.10 9.45
C ARG A 78 15.52 -10.53 9.05
N LEU A 79 15.00 -11.52 9.77
CA LEU A 79 15.22 -12.94 9.44
C LEU A 79 14.59 -13.29 8.10
N LEU A 80 13.34 -12.89 7.87
CA LEU A 80 12.62 -13.13 6.63
C LEU A 80 13.30 -12.46 5.43
N ALA A 81 13.78 -11.23 5.57
CA ALA A 81 14.54 -10.56 4.50
C ALA A 81 15.89 -11.23 4.19
N ALA A 82 16.49 -11.92 5.16
CA ALA A 82 17.76 -12.61 4.99
C ALA A 82 17.64 -13.98 4.28
N LEU A 83 16.44 -14.57 4.19
CA LEU A 83 16.25 -15.87 3.53
C LEU A 83 16.39 -15.74 2.01
N PRO A 84 17.13 -16.64 1.31
CA PRO A 84 17.30 -16.59 -0.15
C PRO A 84 15.99 -16.65 -0.95
N ALA A 85 14.96 -17.31 -0.40
CA ALA A 85 13.64 -17.39 -1.02
C ALA A 85 12.79 -16.12 -0.83
N SER A 86 13.28 -15.14 -0.08
CA SER A 86 12.56 -13.89 0.17
C SER A 86 12.67 -12.94 -1.03
N PRO A 87 11.57 -12.29 -1.45
CA PRO A 87 11.63 -11.26 -2.48
C PRO A 87 12.42 -10.02 -2.02
N LEU A 88 12.74 -9.92 -0.73
CA LEU A 88 13.54 -8.84 -0.15
C LEU A 88 15.04 -9.19 -0.06
N HIS A 89 15.41 -10.43 -0.40
CA HIS A 89 16.78 -10.91 -0.26
C HIS A 89 17.72 -10.14 -1.19
N GLY A 90 18.79 -9.59 -0.62
CA GLY A 90 19.80 -8.82 -1.37
C GLY A 90 19.33 -7.45 -1.86
N LEU A 91 18.10 -7.01 -1.54
CA LEU A 91 17.65 -5.67 -1.89
C LEU A 91 18.38 -4.60 -1.06
N SER A 92 18.88 -3.58 -1.75
CA SER A 92 19.47 -2.38 -1.13
C SER A 92 18.39 -1.41 -0.67
N ALA A 93 18.76 -0.45 0.19
CA ALA A 93 17.88 0.64 0.58
C ALA A 93 17.42 1.44 -0.65
N ARG A 94 16.13 1.78 -0.71
CA ARG A 94 15.52 2.53 -1.82
C ARG A 94 14.41 3.45 -1.31
N ASP A 95 14.31 4.63 -1.90
CA ASP A 95 13.17 5.54 -1.76
C ASP A 95 12.53 5.69 -3.15
N ASP A 96 11.52 4.85 -3.43
CA ASP A 96 10.75 4.91 -4.68
C ASP A 96 9.43 5.71 -4.47
N LEU A 97 9.27 6.38 -3.32
CA LEU A 97 8.06 7.16 -3.03
C LEU A 97 8.03 8.45 -3.86
N ASP A 98 7.20 8.45 -4.92
CA ASP A 98 6.91 9.67 -5.67
C ASP A 98 6.00 10.60 -4.85
N ARG A 99 6.65 11.49 -4.08
CA ARG A 99 5.98 12.49 -3.24
C ARG A 99 5.19 13.51 -4.05
N THR A 100 5.59 13.77 -5.30
CA THR A 100 4.87 14.68 -6.20
C THR A 100 3.57 14.04 -6.65
N ALA A 101 3.60 12.78 -7.09
CA ALA A 101 2.40 12.03 -7.45
C ALA A 101 1.45 11.87 -6.25
N LEU A 102 1.98 11.58 -5.06
CA LEU A 102 1.17 11.51 -3.83
C LEU A 102 0.49 12.84 -3.51
N ARG A 103 1.22 13.96 -3.63
CA ARG A 103 0.66 15.30 -3.39
C ARG A 103 -0.43 15.64 -4.38
N LEU A 104 -0.19 15.43 -5.68
CA LEU A 104 -1.17 15.68 -6.73
C LEU A 104 -2.44 14.84 -6.52
N TRP A 105 -2.29 13.56 -6.17
CA TRP A 105 -3.43 12.71 -5.84
C TRP A 105 -4.22 13.24 -4.63
N ALA A 106 -3.54 13.70 -3.58
CA ALA A 106 -4.19 14.27 -2.41
C ALA A 106 -4.91 15.59 -2.73
N GLU A 107 -4.36 16.43 -3.62
CA GLU A 107 -5.01 17.65 -4.10
C GLU A 107 -6.28 17.34 -4.90
N GLU A 108 -6.25 16.35 -5.79
CA GLU A 108 -7.43 15.89 -6.53
C GLU A 108 -8.48 15.28 -5.59
N LEU A 109 -8.06 14.46 -4.62
CA LEU A 109 -8.97 13.94 -3.59
C LEU A 109 -9.64 15.07 -2.81
N ALA A 110 -8.90 16.12 -2.45
CA ALA A 110 -9.46 17.24 -1.71
C ALA A 110 -10.46 18.04 -2.55
N LYS A 111 -10.38 18.02 -3.88
CA LYS A 111 -11.42 18.57 -4.76
C LYS A 111 -12.67 17.68 -4.73
N LEU A 112 -12.49 16.37 -4.89
CA LEU A 112 -13.59 15.38 -4.88
C LEU A 112 -14.41 15.36 -3.58
N LEU A 113 -13.81 15.70 -2.44
CA LEU A 113 -14.49 15.70 -1.14
C LEU A 113 -15.18 17.04 -0.79
N ARG A 114 -14.97 18.09 -1.60
CA ARG A 114 -15.56 19.42 -1.39
C ARG A 114 -16.84 19.65 -2.20
N ASP A 115 -17.13 18.76 -3.14
CA ASP A 115 -18.37 18.71 -3.93
C ASP A 115 -19.37 17.73 -3.31
#